data_AF-A0A5R9A5I7-F1
#
_entry.id   AF-A0A5R9A5I7-F1
#
_cell.length_a   1.000
_cell.length_b   1.000
_cell.length_c   1.000
_cell.angle_alpha   90.00
_cell.angle_beta   90.00
_cell.angle_gamma   90.00
#
_symmetry.space_group_name_H-M   'P 1'
#
loop_
_entity.id
_entity.type
_entity.pdbx_description
1 polymer ?
#
loop_
_entity_poly.entity_id
_entity_poly.type
_entity_poly.pdbx_seq_one_letter_code
_entity_poly.pdbx_strand_id
1 'polypeptide(L)'
;MKKLLGLVAIILLSACKDKQNTMKEKLVLWTPYNDSVDVAANADHEKGRMQYKLIQSKVLDKNEIFRPLYDEVSKLSEEKYKALVPMILEQNIFTIRHHIEENELTYEDLVLFYLYRIYKYELNNATTLNTIIALNKDVVDAARKLDVEKKMGTASQIQHPIYGMPILLKDNINTVGMKTTAGSISLMNNEVEDSFIVKELKKNGALILGKVNLSEWAYFLCSGCPVGYSAYGGQTLNPYGRRVFETGGSSSGSGTAVAANYAVAAVGTETSGSILSPSSQNSVVGLKPTIGLLSRSGIVPISSTLDTPGPMTKNVVDNAILLSAMLGYDVSDSKSVDEDFPGILSAGLHPEPFKKMKLGAFAELMESDRIYKKTIENLKAAGATIIEFTPPEMDMDGFLSILNIDMRNDLPAYLKTNSNSKLVKVSSVADVVAFNLSSINNI
;
A
#
# COMPACT_ATOMS: atom_id res chain seq x y z
N MET A 1 -60.21 6.83 -20.85
CA MET A 1 -59.26 5.78 -20.45
C MET A 1 -57.89 6.07 -21.05
N LYS A 2 -56.96 6.73 -20.33
CA LYS A 2 -55.50 6.88 -20.66
C LYS A 2 -54.80 7.89 -19.70
N LYS A 3 -54.92 7.76 -18.38
CA LYS A 3 -54.09 8.54 -17.41
C LYS A 3 -53.88 7.85 -16.05
N LEU A 4 -53.95 6.52 -15.98
CA LEU A 4 -53.81 5.79 -14.71
C LEU A 4 -52.86 4.57 -14.77
N LEU A 5 -51.89 4.57 -15.69
CA LEU A 5 -50.86 3.50 -15.78
C LEU A 5 -49.43 3.96 -15.43
N GLY A 6 -49.20 5.27 -15.23
CA GLY A 6 -47.85 5.80 -14.98
C GLY A 6 -47.38 5.76 -13.52
N LEU A 7 -48.28 5.65 -12.55
CA LEU A 7 -47.93 5.76 -11.12
C LEU A 7 -47.54 4.40 -10.49
N VAL A 8 -47.96 3.27 -11.05
CA VAL A 8 -47.70 1.94 -10.49
C VAL A 8 -46.28 1.45 -10.82
N ALA A 9 -45.70 1.89 -11.94
CA ALA A 9 -44.35 1.50 -12.35
C ALA A 9 -43.24 2.15 -11.49
N ILE A 10 -43.45 3.37 -10.98
CA ILE A 10 -42.47 4.10 -10.17
C ILE A 10 -42.36 3.53 -8.75
N ILE A 11 -43.48 3.04 -8.17
CA ILE A 11 -43.51 2.46 -6.82
C ILE A 11 -42.85 1.06 -6.81
N LEU A 12 -43.00 0.27 -7.88
CA LEU A 12 -42.37 -1.05 -8.01
C LEU A 12 -40.85 -0.96 -8.19
N LEU A 13 -40.34 0.07 -8.88
CA LEU A 13 -38.90 0.29 -9.06
C LEU A 13 -38.21 0.72 -7.76
N SER A 14 -38.84 1.58 -6.96
CA SER A 14 -38.30 1.98 -5.65
C SER A 14 -38.29 0.82 -4.65
N ALA A 15 -39.35 0.01 -4.59
CA ALA A 15 -39.44 -1.14 -3.69
C ALA A 15 -38.42 -2.26 -4.02
N CYS A 16 -38.05 -2.44 -5.29
CA CYS A 16 -37.00 -3.39 -5.68
C CYS A 16 -35.60 -2.90 -5.30
N LYS A 17 -35.35 -1.59 -5.40
CA LYS A 17 -34.07 -0.97 -5.03
C LYS A 17 -33.83 -1.05 -3.51
N ASP A 18 -34.86 -0.83 -2.70
CA ASP A 18 -34.78 -0.95 -1.24
C ASP A 18 -34.58 -2.40 -0.79
N LYS A 19 -35.21 -3.39 -1.46
CA LYS A 19 -34.98 -4.82 -1.20
C LYS A 19 -33.58 -5.28 -1.57
N GLN A 20 -33.03 -4.83 -2.72
CA GLN A 20 -31.65 -5.16 -3.10
C GLN A 20 -30.64 -4.53 -2.15
N ASN A 21 -30.82 -3.28 -1.73
CA ASN A 21 -29.96 -2.64 -0.74
C ASN A 21 -30.01 -3.36 0.62
N THR A 22 -31.20 -3.71 1.12
CA THR A 22 -31.33 -4.45 2.40
C THR A 22 -30.79 -5.90 2.34
N MET A 23 -30.78 -6.53 1.17
CA MET A 23 -30.13 -7.84 0.99
C MET A 23 -28.60 -7.74 0.92
N LYS A 24 -28.05 -6.70 0.29
CA LYS A 24 -26.60 -6.44 0.29
C LYS A 24 -26.07 -6.11 1.70
N GLU A 25 -26.84 -5.38 2.51
CA GLU A 25 -26.49 -5.10 3.92
C GLU A 25 -26.45 -6.37 4.79
N LYS A 26 -27.12 -7.46 4.38
CA LYS A 26 -27.16 -8.74 5.11
C LYS A 26 -26.14 -9.78 4.64
N LEU A 27 -25.40 -9.52 3.56
CA LEU A 27 -24.41 -10.47 3.07
C LEU A 27 -23.20 -10.51 4.01
N VAL A 28 -22.99 -11.67 4.64
CA VAL A 28 -21.83 -11.94 5.49
C VAL A 28 -20.79 -12.68 4.65
N LEU A 29 -19.69 -11.99 4.32
CA LEU A 29 -18.55 -12.50 3.55
C LEU A 29 -17.47 -13.08 4.45
N TRP A 30 -17.38 -12.56 5.68
CA TRP A 30 -16.39 -12.96 6.66
C TRP A 30 -17.00 -12.97 8.05
N THR A 31 -16.56 -13.92 8.87
CA THR A 31 -16.95 -14.01 10.27
C THR A 31 -15.68 -13.88 11.12
N PRO A 32 -15.62 -12.92 12.06
CA PRO A 32 -14.53 -12.84 13.03
C PRO A 32 -14.35 -14.18 13.73
N TYR A 33 -13.10 -14.59 13.92
CA TYR A 33 -12.79 -15.81 14.67
C TYR A 33 -12.09 -15.47 15.99
N ASN A 34 -11.94 -16.44 16.89
CA ASN A 34 -11.12 -16.23 18.08
C ASN A 34 -9.65 -16.53 17.74
N ASP A 35 -8.79 -15.51 17.74
CA ASP A 35 -7.35 -15.63 17.45
C ASP A 35 -6.50 -16.00 18.69
N SER A 36 -7.12 -16.31 19.84
CA SER A 36 -6.39 -16.70 21.06
C SER A 36 -5.49 -17.91 20.86
N VAL A 37 -5.91 -18.88 20.03
CA VAL A 37 -5.08 -20.05 19.69
C VAL A 37 -3.86 -19.60 18.87
N ASP A 38 -4.06 -18.68 17.94
CA ASP A 38 -2.97 -18.17 17.10
C ASP A 38 -1.98 -17.32 17.89
N VAL A 39 -2.48 -16.52 18.83
CA VAL A 39 -1.70 -15.73 19.78
C VAL A 39 -0.89 -16.64 20.71
N ALA A 40 -1.52 -17.68 21.27
CA ALA A 40 -0.85 -18.64 22.14
C ALA A 40 0.28 -19.39 21.42
N ALA A 41 0.08 -19.74 20.14
CA ALA A 41 1.11 -20.39 19.32
C ALA A 41 2.35 -19.51 19.08
N ASN A 42 2.23 -18.19 19.24
CA ASN A 42 3.30 -17.21 19.05
C ASN A 42 3.89 -16.67 20.36
N ALA A 43 3.40 -17.10 21.52
CA ALA A 43 3.78 -16.54 22.81
C ALA A 43 5.27 -16.71 23.13
N ASP A 44 5.87 -17.83 22.71
CA ASP A 44 7.27 -18.17 22.96
C ASP A 44 8.18 -17.93 21.75
N HIS A 45 7.76 -17.09 20.80
CA HIS A 45 8.57 -16.78 19.62
C HIS A 45 9.91 -16.14 20.04
N GLU A 46 11.01 -16.57 19.41
CA GLU A 46 12.38 -16.14 19.73
C GLU A 46 12.57 -14.61 19.65
N LYS A 47 11.91 -13.97 18.68
CA LYS A 47 11.81 -12.52 18.56
C LYS A 47 10.65 -12.00 19.40
N GLY A 48 10.96 -11.20 20.43
CA GLY A 48 9.93 -10.63 21.34
C GLY A 48 8.82 -9.86 20.62
N ARG A 49 9.13 -9.12 19.55
CA ARG A 49 8.12 -8.37 18.78
C ARG A 49 7.20 -9.25 17.90
N MET A 50 7.48 -10.55 17.80
CA MET A 50 6.60 -11.53 17.17
C MET A 50 5.72 -12.28 18.18
N GLN A 51 5.84 -11.95 19.47
CA GLN A 51 4.97 -12.45 20.53
C GLN A 51 3.69 -11.62 20.57
N TYR A 52 2.83 -11.84 19.57
CA TYR A 52 1.61 -11.06 19.37
C TYR A 52 0.68 -11.12 20.57
N LYS A 53 -0.08 -10.03 20.78
CA LYS A 53 -1.17 -9.97 21.77
C LYS A 53 -2.55 -9.99 21.12
N LEU A 54 -2.64 -9.48 19.89
CA LEU A 54 -3.83 -9.43 19.06
C LEU A 54 -3.39 -9.65 17.61
N ILE A 55 -4.18 -10.40 16.84
CA ILE A 55 -3.94 -10.58 15.40
C ILE A 55 -5.04 -9.89 14.60
N GLN A 56 -6.30 -10.04 15.02
CA GLN A 56 -7.43 -9.36 14.39
C GLN A 56 -7.65 -7.96 14.94
N SER A 57 -8.16 -7.09 14.09
CA SER A 57 -8.71 -5.81 14.54
C SER A 57 -9.94 -6.06 15.42
N LYS A 58 -10.08 -5.28 16.49
CA LYS A 58 -11.28 -5.26 17.32
C LYS A 58 -12.37 -4.32 16.79
N VAL A 59 -12.04 -3.45 15.82
CA VAL A 59 -12.92 -2.34 15.41
C VAL A 59 -13.27 -2.35 13.93
N LEU A 60 -12.44 -2.97 13.08
CA LEU A 60 -12.66 -3.01 11.63
C LEU A 60 -13.39 -4.29 11.25
N ASP A 61 -14.63 -4.17 10.80
CA ASP A 61 -15.37 -5.27 10.19
C ASP A 61 -14.93 -5.42 8.72
N LYS A 62 -14.25 -6.53 8.38
CA LYS A 62 -13.86 -6.81 6.99
C LYS A 62 -15.06 -6.78 6.05
N ASN A 63 -16.26 -7.14 6.49
CA ASN A 63 -17.40 -7.07 5.60
C ASN A 63 -17.68 -5.65 5.09
N GLU A 64 -17.38 -4.60 5.85
CA GLU A 64 -17.52 -3.21 5.39
C GLU A 64 -16.57 -2.87 4.24
N ILE A 65 -15.40 -3.50 4.21
CA ILE A 65 -14.38 -3.35 3.16
C ILE A 65 -14.77 -4.12 1.89
N PHE A 66 -15.28 -5.34 2.07
CA PHE A 66 -15.47 -6.31 0.99
C PHE A 66 -16.89 -6.33 0.40
N ARG A 67 -17.95 -5.97 1.15
CA ARG A 67 -19.32 -5.96 0.59
C ARG A 67 -19.48 -5.03 -0.63
N PRO A 68 -18.92 -3.80 -0.67
CA PRO A 68 -19.19 -2.86 -1.76
C PRO A 68 -18.80 -3.36 -3.15
N LEU A 69 -17.79 -4.22 -3.26
CA LEU A 69 -17.27 -4.74 -4.53
C LEU A 69 -17.66 -6.21 -4.78
N TYR A 70 -18.36 -6.87 -3.85
CA TYR A 70 -18.65 -8.30 -3.95
C TYR A 70 -19.40 -8.69 -5.22
N ASP A 71 -20.42 -7.91 -5.60
CA ASP A 71 -21.21 -8.20 -6.82
C ASP A 71 -20.35 -8.11 -8.08
N GLU A 72 -19.30 -7.29 -8.07
CA GLU A 72 -18.39 -7.20 -9.20
C GLU A 72 -17.40 -8.36 -9.22
N VAL A 73 -16.80 -8.66 -8.07
CA VAL A 73 -15.83 -9.75 -7.94
C VAL A 73 -16.45 -11.11 -8.20
N SER A 74 -17.70 -11.33 -7.76
CA SER A 74 -18.42 -12.59 -7.93
C SER A 74 -18.78 -12.91 -9.38
N LYS A 75 -18.71 -11.93 -10.29
CA LYS A 75 -18.88 -12.15 -11.74
C LYS A 75 -17.67 -12.84 -12.38
N LEU A 76 -16.49 -12.76 -11.76
CA LEU A 76 -15.30 -13.45 -12.24
C LEU A 76 -15.32 -14.91 -11.78
N SER A 77 -15.58 -15.85 -12.70
CA SER A 77 -15.56 -17.29 -12.37
C SER A 77 -14.15 -17.77 -12.03
N GLU A 78 -14.04 -18.89 -11.31
CA GLU A 78 -12.73 -19.48 -11.00
C GLU A 78 -12.00 -19.94 -12.27
N GLU A 79 -12.72 -20.42 -13.29
CA GLU A 79 -12.16 -20.79 -14.59
C GLU A 79 -11.56 -19.57 -15.30
N LYS A 80 -12.28 -18.45 -15.33
CA LYS A 80 -11.76 -17.20 -15.90
C LYS A 80 -10.56 -16.68 -15.10
N TYR A 81 -10.64 -16.69 -13.76
CA TYR A 81 -9.51 -16.35 -12.91
C TYR A 81 -8.26 -17.18 -13.25
N LYS A 82 -8.40 -18.51 -13.35
CA LYS A 82 -7.30 -19.42 -13.73
C LYS A 82 -6.74 -19.13 -15.13
N ALA A 83 -7.60 -18.78 -16.09
CA ALA A 83 -7.17 -18.40 -17.44
C ALA A 83 -6.37 -17.08 -17.47
N LEU A 84 -6.67 -16.14 -16.56
CA LEU A 84 -5.95 -14.88 -16.45
C LEU A 84 -4.58 -15.00 -15.74
N VAL A 85 -4.37 -16.04 -14.91
CA VAL A 85 -3.14 -16.20 -14.11
C VAL A 85 -1.85 -16.06 -14.94
N PRO A 86 -1.66 -16.75 -16.08
CA PRO A 86 -0.40 -16.68 -16.83
C PRO A 86 -0.09 -15.29 -17.41
N MET A 87 -1.12 -14.46 -17.64
CA MET A 87 -0.99 -13.12 -18.22
C MET A 87 -0.72 -12.03 -17.18
N ILE A 88 -0.96 -12.31 -15.89
CA ILE A 88 -0.95 -11.29 -14.83
C ILE A 88 0.01 -11.65 -13.68
N LEU A 89 -0.06 -12.87 -13.17
CA LEU A 89 0.67 -13.24 -11.95
C LEU A 89 2.18 -13.26 -12.21
N GLU A 90 2.94 -12.54 -11.38
CA GLU A 90 4.40 -12.35 -11.55
C GLU A 90 4.83 -11.72 -12.90
N GLN A 91 3.90 -11.13 -13.66
CA GLN A 91 4.22 -10.40 -14.89
C GLN A 91 4.57 -8.94 -14.60
N ASN A 92 5.51 -8.37 -15.36
CA ASN A 92 5.84 -6.95 -15.26
C ASN A 92 4.80 -6.08 -16.00
N ILE A 93 4.82 -4.76 -15.73
CA ILE A 93 3.85 -3.80 -16.29
C ILE A 93 3.80 -3.85 -17.82
N PHE A 94 4.94 -3.94 -18.50
CA PHE A 94 4.96 -3.97 -19.97
C PHE A 94 4.30 -5.22 -20.54
N THR A 95 4.49 -6.37 -19.90
CA THR A 95 3.87 -7.63 -20.34
C THR A 95 2.36 -7.56 -20.16
N ILE A 96 1.89 -7.06 -19.01
CA ILE A 96 0.45 -6.83 -18.76
C ILE A 96 -0.13 -5.86 -19.80
N ARG A 97 0.57 -4.75 -20.08
CA ARG A 97 0.13 -3.78 -21.10
C ARG A 97 0.05 -4.39 -22.48
N HIS A 98 1.02 -5.23 -22.86
CA HIS A 98 1.02 -5.91 -24.14
C HIS A 98 -0.24 -6.78 -24.31
N HIS A 99 -0.60 -7.57 -23.31
CA HIS A 99 -1.86 -8.35 -23.34
C HIS A 99 -3.10 -7.46 -23.48
N ILE A 100 -3.10 -6.26 -22.90
CA ILE A 100 -4.19 -5.30 -23.05
C ILE A 100 -4.24 -4.71 -24.47
N GLU A 101 -3.08 -4.35 -25.02
CA GLU A 101 -2.94 -3.83 -26.38
C GLU A 101 -3.47 -4.83 -27.41
N GLU A 102 -3.10 -6.11 -27.28
CA GLU A 102 -3.55 -7.24 -28.12
C GLU A 102 -5.01 -7.66 -27.88
N ASN A 103 -5.71 -7.05 -26.92
CA ASN A 103 -7.09 -7.38 -26.52
C ASN A 103 -7.27 -8.79 -25.92
N GLU A 104 -6.19 -9.38 -25.40
CA GLU A 104 -6.22 -10.63 -24.63
C GLU A 104 -6.63 -10.39 -23.18
N LEU A 105 -6.44 -9.15 -22.71
CA LEU A 105 -6.76 -8.68 -21.37
C LEU A 105 -7.49 -7.32 -21.44
N THR A 106 -8.41 -7.06 -20.52
CA THR A 106 -9.02 -5.73 -20.33
C THR A 106 -8.58 -5.12 -19.00
N TYR A 107 -8.73 -3.80 -18.84
CA TYR A 107 -8.48 -3.16 -17.55
C TYR A 107 -9.44 -3.66 -16.48
N GLU A 108 -10.71 -3.90 -16.82
CA GLU A 108 -11.68 -4.54 -15.93
C GLU A 108 -11.22 -5.93 -15.49
N ASP A 109 -10.75 -6.76 -16.41
CA ASP A 109 -10.27 -8.12 -16.10
C ASP A 109 -9.03 -8.08 -15.20
N LEU A 110 -8.11 -7.13 -15.44
CA LEU A 110 -6.94 -6.92 -14.60
C LEU A 110 -7.33 -6.54 -13.16
N VAL A 111 -8.25 -5.58 -13.00
CA VAL A 111 -8.72 -5.15 -11.67
C VAL A 111 -9.49 -6.27 -10.97
N LEU A 112 -10.39 -6.96 -11.67
CA LEU A 112 -11.15 -8.08 -11.11
C LEU A 112 -10.24 -9.25 -10.73
N PHE A 113 -9.17 -9.52 -11.47
CA PHE A 113 -8.19 -10.54 -11.11
C PHE A 113 -7.58 -10.28 -9.73
N TYR A 114 -7.10 -9.06 -9.49
CA TYR A 114 -6.50 -8.69 -8.21
C TYR A 114 -7.53 -8.68 -7.08
N LEU A 115 -8.72 -8.10 -7.31
CA LEU A 115 -9.79 -8.13 -6.31
C LEU A 115 -10.21 -9.56 -5.97
N TYR A 116 -10.43 -10.42 -6.96
CA TYR A 116 -10.76 -11.83 -6.73
C TYR A 116 -9.70 -12.53 -5.87
N ARG A 117 -8.43 -12.27 -6.18
CA ARG A 117 -7.31 -12.82 -5.40
C ARG A 117 -7.32 -12.32 -3.96
N ILE A 118 -7.52 -11.02 -3.74
CA ILE A 118 -7.65 -10.44 -2.40
C ILE A 118 -8.81 -11.11 -1.64
N TYR A 119 -9.99 -11.23 -2.26
CA TYR A 119 -11.16 -11.86 -1.63
C TYR A 119 -10.88 -13.31 -1.25
N LYS A 120 -10.28 -14.07 -2.17
CA LYS A 120 -9.96 -15.48 -1.97
C LYS A 120 -9.04 -15.72 -0.78
N TYR A 121 -8.06 -14.85 -0.55
CA TYR A 121 -7.04 -15.06 0.48
C TYR A 121 -7.30 -14.28 1.78
N GLU A 122 -7.82 -13.06 1.73
CA GLU A 122 -8.06 -12.23 2.93
C GLU A 122 -9.36 -12.58 3.68
N LEU A 123 -10.37 -13.16 3.01
CA LEU A 123 -11.61 -13.62 3.66
C LEU A 123 -11.49 -15.03 4.25
N ASN A 124 -10.44 -15.78 3.93
CA ASN A 124 -10.19 -17.09 4.51
C ASN A 124 -9.21 -16.99 5.69
N ASN A 125 -9.66 -17.33 6.89
CA ASN A 125 -8.87 -17.24 8.14
C ASN A 125 -7.58 -18.10 8.08
N ALA A 126 -7.57 -19.18 7.30
CA ALA A 126 -6.40 -20.04 7.12
C ALA A 126 -5.34 -19.45 6.17
N THR A 127 -5.64 -18.37 5.44
CA THR A 127 -4.71 -17.74 4.49
C THR A 127 -4.55 -16.23 4.67
N THR A 128 -5.46 -15.58 5.41
CA THR A 128 -5.48 -14.12 5.55
C THR A 128 -4.15 -13.57 6.03
N LEU A 129 -3.74 -12.47 5.42
CA LEU A 129 -2.54 -11.73 5.77
C LEU A 129 -2.87 -10.43 6.51
N ASN A 130 -4.16 -10.06 6.65
CA ASN A 130 -4.63 -8.81 7.25
C ASN A 130 -3.92 -7.59 6.65
N THR A 131 -3.83 -7.61 5.32
CA THR A 131 -3.05 -6.66 4.54
C THR A 131 -3.90 -5.51 4.04
N ILE A 132 -5.16 -5.79 3.65
CA ILE A 132 -6.06 -4.77 3.11
C ILE A 132 -6.82 -4.10 4.24
N ILE A 133 -6.75 -2.76 4.30
CA ILE A 133 -7.44 -1.95 5.31
C ILE A 133 -8.59 -1.12 4.72
N ALA A 134 -8.55 -0.86 3.41
CA ALA A 134 -9.68 -0.31 2.65
C ALA A 134 -9.60 -0.71 1.17
N LEU A 135 -10.74 -0.76 0.49
CA LEU A 135 -10.82 -0.94 -0.96
C LEU A 135 -11.55 0.24 -1.61
N ASN A 136 -11.09 0.63 -2.80
CA ASN A 136 -11.75 1.66 -3.57
C ASN A 136 -12.98 1.08 -4.27
N LYS A 137 -14.17 1.41 -3.78
CA LYS A 137 -15.45 0.92 -4.32
C LYS A 137 -15.70 1.31 -5.79
N ASP A 138 -15.02 2.34 -6.30
CA ASP A 138 -15.23 2.87 -7.65
C ASP A 138 -14.20 2.33 -8.67
N VAL A 139 -13.26 1.47 -8.24
CA VAL A 139 -12.11 1.03 -9.07
C VAL A 139 -12.53 0.21 -10.30
N VAL A 140 -13.56 -0.62 -10.19
CA VAL A 140 -14.03 -1.45 -11.32
C VAL A 140 -14.67 -0.56 -12.39
N ASP A 141 -15.47 0.44 -11.99
CA ASP A 141 -16.07 1.38 -12.92
C ASP A 141 -15.03 2.30 -13.57
N ALA A 142 -14.00 2.69 -12.82
CA ALA A 142 -12.85 3.39 -13.38
C ALA A 142 -12.13 2.54 -14.44
N ALA A 143 -11.91 1.25 -14.19
CA ALA A 143 -11.30 0.33 -15.15
C ALA A 143 -12.13 0.17 -16.44
N ARG A 144 -13.45 -0.03 -16.29
CA ARG A 144 -14.40 -0.09 -17.43
C ARG A 144 -14.37 1.16 -18.28
N LYS A 145 -14.22 2.34 -17.66
CA LYS A 145 -14.10 3.60 -18.39
C LYS A 145 -12.85 3.60 -19.29
N LEU A 146 -11.72 3.10 -18.80
CA LEU A 146 -10.50 2.98 -19.62
C LEU A 146 -10.69 1.98 -20.77
N ASP A 147 -11.40 0.87 -20.54
CA ASP A 147 -11.75 -0.09 -21.60
C ASP A 147 -12.64 0.54 -22.68
N VAL A 148 -13.62 1.36 -22.29
CA VAL A 148 -14.48 2.11 -23.21
C VAL A 148 -13.65 3.13 -24.01
N GLU A 149 -12.77 3.89 -23.35
CA GLU A 149 -11.88 4.86 -24.01
C GLU A 149 -10.96 4.17 -25.03
N LYS A 150 -10.39 3.00 -24.70
CA LYS A 150 -9.59 2.19 -25.62
C LYS A 150 -10.43 1.76 -26.83
N LYS A 151 -11.63 1.21 -26.59
CA LYS A 151 -12.53 0.73 -27.65
C LYS A 151 -13.00 1.83 -28.59
N MET A 152 -13.24 3.04 -28.06
CA MET A 152 -13.65 4.20 -28.84
C MET A 152 -12.48 4.91 -29.54
N GLY A 153 -11.23 4.52 -29.25
CA GLY A 153 -10.04 5.21 -29.77
C GLY A 153 -9.87 6.62 -29.20
N THR A 154 -10.49 6.92 -28.05
CA THR A 154 -10.41 8.22 -27.37
C THR A 154 -9.39 8.23 -26.24
N ALA A 155 -8.82 7.07 -25.90
CA ALA A 155 -7.69 6.99 -24.99
C ALA A 155 -6.50 7.80 -25.54
N SER A 156 -5.74 8.46 -24.65
CA SER A 156 -4.52 9.18 -25.06
C SER A 156 -3.60 8.26 -25.84
N GLN A 157 -3.05 8.74 -26.97
CA GLN A 157 -2.05 7.99 -27.74
C GLN A 157 -0.71 7.88 -27.01
N ILE A 158 -0.40 8.83 -26.13
CA ILE A 158 0.79 8.82 -25.30
C ILE A 158 0.33 8.57 -23.86
N GLN A 159 0.61 7.38 -23.36
CA GLN A 159 0.28 6.97 -22.00
C GLN A 159 1.55 6.68 -21.22
N HIS A 160 1.60 7.22 -20.00
CA HIS A 160 2.57 6.77 -19.03
C HIS A 160 2.43 5.25 -18.82
N PRO A 161 3.52 4.47 -18.63
CA PRO A 161 3.39 3.02 -18.48
C PRO A 161 2.55 2.53 -17.30
N ILE A 162 2.20 3.42 -16.37
CA ILE A 162 1.30 3.11 -15.24
C ILE A 162 -0.19 3.14 -15.62
N TYR A 163 -0.55 3.60 -16.83
CA TYR A 163 -1.94 3.80 -17.23
C TYR A 163 -2.73 2.48 -17.12
N GLY A 164 -3.83 2.52 -16.36
CA GLY A 164 -4.69 1.39 -16.08
C GLY A 164 -4.12 0.34 -15.11
N MET A 165 -2.92 0.54 -14.56
CA MET A 165 -2.34 -0.40 -13.60
C MET A 165 -2.96 -0.21 -12.20
N PRO A 166 -3.43 -1.27 -11.54
CA PRO A 166 -3.97 -1.19 -10.18
C PRO A 166 -2.86 -1.07 -9.13
N ILE A 167 -2.94 -0.03 -8.30
CA ILE A 167 -1.94 0.34 -7.28
C ILE A 167 -2.57 0.36 -5.89
N LEU A 168 -1.87 -0.20 -4.91
CA LEU A 168 -2.24 -0.10 -3.49
C LEU A 168 -1.41 0.98 -2.78
N LEU A 169 -2.01 1.68 -1.83
CA LEU A 169 -1.35 2.75 -1.09
C LEU A 169 -1.28 2.42 0.39
N LYS A 170 -0.14 2.70 1.03
CA LYS A 170 -0.05 2.67 2.50
C LYS A 170 -1.10 3.59 3.13
N ASP A 171 -1.70 3.17 4.24
CA ASP A 171 -2.83 3.89 4.86
C ASP A 171 -2.49 5.21 5.59
N ASN A 172 -1.25 5.67 5.50
CA ASN A 172 -0.90 7.05 5.87
C ASN A 172 -0.91 8.02 4.68
N ILE A 173 -1.23 7.56 3.47
CA ILE A 173 -1.29 8.38 2.25
C ILE A 173 -2.74 8.83 2.01
N ASN A 174 -2.98 10.12 1.88
CA ASN A 174 -4.34 10.63 1.66
C ASN A 174 -4.91 10.22 0.31
N THR A 175 -6.19 9.82 0.32
CA THR A 175 -6.90 9.36 -0.88
C THR A 175 -8.38 9.64 -0.73
N VAL A 176 -8.97 10.35 -1.69
CA VAL A 176 -10.41 10.61 -1.75
C VAL A 176 -11.18 9.30 -1.86
N GLY A 177 -12.32 9.23 -1.16
CA GLY A 177 -13.22 8.06 -1.19
C GLY A 177 -12.82 6.93 -0.24
N MET A 178 -11.66 7.03 0.42
CA MET A 178 -11.20 6.10 1.45
C MET A 178 -10.67 6.86 2.65
N LYS A 179 -10.79 6.29 3.86
CA LYS A 179 -10.22 6.91 5.05
C LYS A 179 -8.69 6.85 4.99
N THR A 180 -8.04 7.75 5.72
CA THR A 180 -6.59 7.72 5.93
C THR A 180 -6.32 7.75 7.42
N THR A 181 -6.01 6.59 7.98
CA THR A 181 -6.06 6.37 9.43
C THR A 181 -4.68 6.28 10.07
N ALA A 182 -3.63 6.08 9.27
CA ALA A 182 -2.30 5.68 9.76
C ALA A 182 -2.34 4.46 10.72
N GLY A 183 -3.36 3.61 10.56
CA GLY A 183 -3.65 2.46 11.43
C GLY A 183 -4.29 2.81 12.78
N SER A 184 -4.53 4.09 13.06
CA SER A 184 -5.04 4.56 14.36
C SER A 184 -6.55 4.68 14.39
N ILE A 185 -7.14 4.21 15.49
CA ILE A 185 -8.58 4.39 15.79
C ILE A 185 -8.93 5.88 15.89
N SER A 186 -8.02 6.74 16.35
CA SER A 186 -8.26 8.18 16.48
C SER A 186 -8.50 8.87 15.13
N LEU A 187 -8.09 8.23 14.02
CA LEU A 187 -8.25 8.70 12.65
C LEU A 187 -9.15 7.78 11.81
N MET A 188 -9.86 6.82 12.40
CA MET A 188 -10.67 5.84 11.64
C MET A 188 -11.77 6.48 10.76
N ASN A 189 -12.19 7.70 11.09
CA ASN A 189 -13.19 8.46 10.35
C ASN A 189 -12.59 9.59 9.49
N ASN A 190 -11.26 9.67 9.36
CA ASN A 190 -10.59 10.79 8.71
C ASN A 190 -10.81 10.80 7.18
N GLU A 191 -11.62 11.75 6.72
CA GLU A 191 -11.87 12.04 5.29
C GLU A 191 -10.94 13.14 4.82
N VAL A 192 -10.34 12.93 3.65
CA VAL A 192 -9.23 13.75 3.14
C VAL A 192 -9.31 13.89 1.63
N GLU A 193 -8.67 14.94 1.12
CA GLU A 193 -8.38 15.10 -0.30
C GLU A 193 -7.22 14.20 -0.73
N ASP A 194 -7.03 13.96 -2.03
CA ASP A 194 -5.89 13.18 -2.50
C ASP A 194 -4.57 13.87 -2.13
N SER A 195 -3.60 13.08 -1.66
CA SER A 195 -2.21 13.51 -1.55
C SER A 195 -1.63 13.88 -2.93
N PHE A 196 -0.54 14.65 -2.95
CA PHE A 196 0.07 15.08 -4.20
C PHE A 196 0.45 13.89 -5.10
N ILE A 197 1.14 12.89 -4.54
CA ILE A 197 1.54 11.70 -5.30
C ILE A 197 0.34 10.90 -5.83
N VAL A 198 -0.80 10.91 -5.14
CA VAL A 198 -2.02 10.24 -5.61
C VAL A 198 -2.65 11.00 -6.77
N LYS A 199 -2.59 12.33 -6.75
CA LYS A 199 -3.03 13.16 -7.90
C LYS A 199 -2.17 12.88 -9.13
N GLU A 200 -0.85 12.81 -8.98
CA GLU A 200 0.05 12.47 -10.10
C GLU A 200 -0.17 11.03 -10.60
N LEU A 201 -0.36 10.05 -9.71
CA LEU A 201 -0.74 8.68 -10.11
C LEU A 201 -2.02 8.65 -10.93
N LYS A 202 -3.10 9.30 -10.45
CA LYS A 202 -4.39 9.35 -11.14
C LYS A 202 -4.30 10.11 -12.47
N LYS A 203 -3.53 11.19 -12.53
CA LYS A 203 -3.25 11.97 -13.74
C LYS A 203 -2.52 11.13 -14.79
N ASN A 204 -1.59 10.27 -14.36
CA ASN A 204 -0.92 9.30 -15.22
C ASN A 204 -1.77 8.05 -15.54
N GLY A 205 -3.02 8.00 -15.06
CA GLY A 205 -4.00 6.96 -15.37
C GLY A 205 -3.94 5.72 -14.47
N ALA A 206 -3.17 5.73 -13.37
CA ALA A 206 -3.15 4.62 -12.43
C ALA A 206 -4.51 4.42 -11.76
N LEU A 207 -4.91 3.17 -11.54
CA LEU A 207 -6.13 2.82 -10.83
C LEU A 207 -5.81 2.57 -9.36
N ILE A 208 -6.25 3.44 -8.46
CA ILE A 208 -6.04 3.21 -7.03
C ILE A 208 -6.99 2.12 -6.56
N LEU A 209 -6.44 0.95 -6.22
CA LEU A 209 -7.19 -0.25 -5.84
C LEU A 209 -7.73 -0.18 -4.41
N GLY A 210 -6.96 0.43 -3.51
CA GLY A 210 -7.26 0.41 -2.09
C GLY A 210 -6.11 0.90 -1.21
N LYS A 211 -6.27 0.69 0.09
CA LYS A 211 -5.30 1.01 1.12
C LYS A 211 -4.81 -0.27 1.79
N VAL A 212 -3.54 -0.30 2.16
CA VAL A 212 -2.91 -1.42 2.88
C VAL A 212 -2.49 -1.00 4.28
N ASN A 213 -2.54 -1.97 5.19
CA ASN A 213 -2.20 -1.82 6.59
C ASN A 213 -0.71 -1.45 6.77
N LEU A 214 -0.39 -0.94 7.95
CA LEU A 214 0.95 -0.50 8.33
C LEU A 214 1.20 -0.79 9.81
N SER A 215 2.44 -0.67 10.26
CA SER A 215 2.68 -0.41 11.68
C SER A 215 2.04 0.94 12.06
N GLU A 216 1.20 0.96 13.09
CA GLU A 216 0.46 2.16 13.52
C GLU A 216 1.37 3.37 13.71
N TRP A 217 0.91 4.56 13.27
CA TRP A 217 1.69 5.81 13.25
C TRP A 217 3.07 5.64 12.60
N ALA A 218 3.12 4.84 11.54
CA ALA A 218 4.34 4.49 10.83
C ALA A 218 5.46 3.94 11.74
N TYR A 219 5.07 3.20 12.81
CA TYR A 219 5.92 2.61 13.84
C TYR A 219 6.51 3.62 14.85
N PHE A 220 6.02 4.85 14.89
CA PHE A 220 6.43 5.88 15.87
C PHE A 220 5.45 5.98 17.05
N LEU A 221 5.13 4.83 17.65
CA LEU A 221 4.16 4.72 18.75
C LEU A 221 4.74 4.09 20.02
N CYS A 222 5.53 3.02 19.88
CA CYS A 222 6.05 2.26 21.01
C CYS A 222 7.34 1.51 20.67
N SER A 223 8.14 1.23 21.70
CA SER A 223 9.37 0.44 21.58
C SER A 223 9.06 -1.05 21.71
N GLY A 224 9.63 -1.87 20.81
CA GLY A 224 9.49 -3.34 20.85
C GLY A 224 8.14 -3.89 20.40
N CYS A 225 7.22 -3.05 19.95
CA CYS A 225 5.92 -3.48 19.45
C CYS A 225 6.03 -4.30 18.15
N PRO A 226 5.04 -5.17 17.87
CA PRO A 226 4.98 -5.90 16.61
C PRO A 226 4.98 -4.97 15.40
N VAL A 227 5.83 -5.27 14.42
CA VAL A 227 5.76 -4.58 13.12
C VAL A 227 4.57 -5.08 12.32
N GLY A 228 3.92 -4.14 11.63
CA GLY A 228 2.73 -4.39 10.84
C GLY A 228 1.44 -4.58 11.63
N TYR A 229 1.46 -4.38 12.94
CA TYR A 229 0.27 -4.22 13.75
C TYR A 229 -0.25 -2.79 13.69
N SER A 230 -1.56 -2.64 13.53
CA SER A 230 -2.27 -1.44 13.90
C SER A 230 -3.59 -1.73 14.60
N ALA A 231 -4.01 -0.84 15.50
CA ALA A 231 -5.27 -0.99 16.21
C ALA A 231 -6.48 -1.04 15.26
N TYR A 232 -6.44 -0.32 14.14
CA TYR A 232 -7.49 -0.32 13.13
C TYR A 232 -7.42 -1.54 12.21
N GLY A 233 -6.24 -1.89 11.67
CA GLY A 233 -6.08 -2.94 10.65
C GLY A 233 -5.73 -4.34 11.17
N GLY A 234 -5.36 -4.48 12.44
CA GLY A 234 -4.84 -5.72 13.02
C GLY A 234 -3.37 -5.99 12.65
N GLN A 235 -2.92 -7.23 12.85
CA GLN A 235 -1.56 -7.68 12.58
C GLN A 235 -1.41 -8.16 11.13
N THR A 236 -0.64 -7.42 10.32
CA THR A 236 -0.21 -7.87 8.98
C THR A 236 0.72 -9.08 9.11
N LEU A 237 0.52 -10.13 8.31
CA LEU A 237 1.33 -11.36 8.36
C LEU A 237 2.16 -11.55 7.09
N ASN A 238 3.36 -12.11 7.23
CA ASN A 238 4.27 -12.34 6.10
C ASN A 238 3.78 -13.51 5.22
N PRO A 239 3.69 -13.36 3.89
CA PRO A 239 3.17 -14.40 2.99
C PRO A 239 4.11 -15.61 2.86
N TYR A 240 5.40 -15.46 3.14
CA TYR A 240 6.38 -16.56 3.14
C TYR A 240 6.35 -17.41 4.42
N GLY A 241 5.65 -16.95 5.46
CA GLY A 241 5.57 -17.64 6.73
C GLY A 241 4.69 -16.89 7.72
N ARG A 242 3.38 -17.13 7.67
CA ARG A 242 2.40 -16.47 8.55
C ARG A 242 2.77 -16.72 10.01
N ARG A 243 3.07 -15.63 10.73
CA ARG A 243 3.46 -15.65 12.15
C ARG A 243 4.80 -16.35 12.45
N VAL A 244 5.53 -16.74 11.41
CA VAL A 244 6.89 -17.29 11.52
C VAL A 244 7.91 -16.22 11.14
N PHE A 245 7.60 -15.43 10.11
CA PHE A 245 8.45 -14.33 9.66
C PHE A 245 7.77 -12.99 9.91
N GLU A 246 8.60 -12.00 10.24
CA GLU A 246 8.18 -10.61 10.35
C GLU A 246 7.87 -10.05 8.97
N THR A 247 6.94 -9.11 8.90
CA THR A 247 6.64 -8.38 7.65
C THR A 247 7.64 -7.25 7.39
N GLY A 248 8.55 -6.95 8.32
CA GLY A 248 9.24 -5.65 8.37
C GLY A 248 8.22 -4.52 8.60
N GLY A 249 8.66 -3.27 8.51
CA GLY A 249 7.74 -2.15 8.68
C GLY A 249 8.42 -0.80 8.64
N SER A 250 7.68 0.30 8.57
CA SER A 250 6.22 0.37 8.78
C SER A 250 5.34 0.12 7.55
N SER A 251 5.87 0.09 6.32
CA SER A 251 5.08 -0.22 5.11
C SER A 251 4.84 -1.73 4.93
N SER A 252 4.48 -2.41 6.02
CA SER A 252 4.28 -3.87 6.10
C SER A 252 3.22 -4.37 5.13
N GLY A 253 2.07 -3.68 5.04
CA GLY A 253 1.00 -4.05 4.12
C GLY A 253 1.40 -3.82 2.65
N SER A 254 2.16 -2.77 2.34
CA SER A 254 2.66 -2.55 0.98
C SER A 254 3.61 -3.67 0.52
N GLY A 255 4.56 -4.06 1.38
CA GLY A 255 5.46 -5.18 1.09
C GLY A 255 4.71 -6.51 0.95
N THR A 256 3.79 -6.79 1.88
CA THR A 256 2.97 -8.00 1.87
C THR A 256 2.06 -8.09 0.65
N ALA A 257 1.39 -6.98 0.29
CA ALA A 257 0.48 -6.92 -0.85
C ALA A 257 1.20 -7.21 -2.17
N VAL A 258 2.38 -6.61 -2.37
CA VAL A 258 3.19 -6.87 -3.56
C VAL A 258 3.62 -8.32 -3.58
N ALA A 259 4.20 -8.85 -2.49
CA ALA A 259 4.65 -10.23 -2.39
C ALA A 259 3.53 -11.24 -2.69
N ALA A 260 2.32 -11.00 -2.16
CA ALA A 260 1.14 -11.84 -2.36
C ALA A 260 0.45 -11.65 -3.73
N ASN A 261 0.92 -10.71 -4.57
CA ASN A 261 0.30 -10.27 -5.83
C ASN A 261 -1.13 -9.76 -5.64
N TYR A 262 -1.37 -8.88 -4.67
CA TYR A 262 -2.66 -8.22 -4.47
C TYR A 262 -2.85 -6.97 -5.35
N ALA A 263 -1.78 -6.50 -6.00
CA ALA A 263 -1.81 -5.43 -6.99
C ALA A 263 -0.56 -5.53 -7.88
N VAL A 264 -0.51 -4.74 -8.95
CA VAL A 264 0.70 -4.60 -9.80
C VAL A 264 1.85 -4.03 -8.97
N ALA A 265 1.56 -3.03 -8.15
CA ALA A 265 2.54 -2.40 -7.28
C ALA A 265 1.88 -1.76 -6.06
N ALA A 266 2.69 -1.35 -5.09
CA ALA A 266 2.23 -0.58 -3.94
C ALA A 266 3.15 0.60 -3.64
N VAL A 267 2.60 1.62 -2.98
CA VAL A 267 3.36 2.76 -2.46
C VAL A 267 3.55 2.58 -0.96
N GLY A 268 4.78 2.71 -0.50
CA GLY A 268 5.16 2.79 0.92
C GLY A 268 5.61 4.20 1.29
N THR A 269 5.94 4.39 2.58
CA THR A 269 6.61 5.60 3.07
C THR A 269 7.73 5.23 4.01
N GLU A 270 8.80 6.02 3.98
CA GLU A 270 9.97 5.80 4.81
C GLU A 270 10.49 7.07 5.48
N THR A 271 10.65 6.97 6.80
CA THR A 271 11.46 7.87 7.64
C THR A 271 12.85 7.27 7.83
N SER A 272 12.91 6.00 8.27
CA SER A 272 14.13 5.20 8.39
C SER A 272 13.76 3.71 8.26
N GLY A 273 14.17 3.08 7.17
CA GLY A 273 13.93 1.65 6.89
C GLY A 273 12.50 1.25 6.55
N SER A 274 11.51 2.14 6.63
CA SER A 274 10.09 1.78 6.52
C SER A 274 9.57 1.39 5.13
N ILE A 275 10.37 1.48 4.07
CA ILE A 275 10.18 0.87 2.74
C ILE A 275 11.18 -0.28 2.57
N LEU A 276 12.46 -0.07 2.90
CA LEU A 276 13.52 -1.05 2.66
C LEU A 276 13.39 -2.31 3.53
N SER A 277 13.07 -2.15 4.81
CA SER A 277 12.85 -3.25 5.76
C SER A 277 11.71 -4.17 5.32
N PRO A 278 10.46 -3.68 5.09
CA PRO A 278 9.41 -4.56 4.60
C PRO A 278 9.67 -5.09 3.18
N SER A 279 10.43 -4.38 2.34
CA SER A 279 10.81 -4.92 1.03
C SER A 279 11.72 -6.13 1.15
N SER A 280 12.76 -6.03 1.99
CA SER A 280 13.67 -7.12 2.27
C SER A 280 12.98 -8.33 2.92
N GLN A 281 12.07 -8.10 3.87
CA GLN A 281 11.40 -9.18 4.59
C GLN A 281 10.34 -9.91 3.76
N ASN A 282 9.81 -9.27 2.71
CA ASN A 282 8.81 -9.86 1.83
C ASN A 282 9.36 -10.19 0.44
N SER A 283 10.69 -10.18 0.25
CA SER A 283 11.33 -10.49 -1.02
C SER A 283 10.76 -9.69 -2.21
N VAL A 284 10.64 -8.37 -2.03
CA VAL A 284 10.21 -7.42 -3.08
C VAL A 284 11.24 -6.30 -3.23
N VAL A 285 11.14 -5.55 -4.32
CA VAL A 285 11.97 -4.37 -4.59
C VAL A 285 11.33 -3.15 -3.93
N GLY A 286 12.09 -2.44 -3.11
CA GLY A 286 11.69 -1.16 -2.55
C GLY A 286 12.75 -0.11 -2.81
N LEU A 287 12.32 1.13 -3.07
CA LEU A 287 13.21 2.26 -3.28
C LEU A 287 12.79 3.38 -2.35
N LYS A 288 13.72 3.82 -1.50
CA LYS A 288 13.62 5.06 -0.74
C LYS A 288 14.28 6.17 -1.55
N PRO A 289 13.53 7.09 -2.18
CA PRO A 289 14.14 8.13 -2.98
C PRO A 289 14.87 9.16 -2.10
N THR A 290 15.59 10.05 -2.78
CA THR A 290 16.09 11.28 -2.16
C THR A 290 14.91 12.10 -1.65
N ILE A 291 15.01 12.63 -0.44
CA ILE A 291 13.96 13.46 0.16
C ILE A 291 13.81 14.72 -0.69
N GLY A 292 12.58 15.03 -1.07
CA GLY A 292 12.26 16.13 -1.99
C GLY A 292 12.00 15.72 -3.43
N LEU A 293 12.41 14.49 -3.83
CA LEU A 293 12.08 13.98 -5.18
C LEU A 293 10.58 13.73 -5.36
N LEU A 294 9.94 13.18 -4.33
CA LEU A 294 8.49 12.99 -4.29
C LEU A 294 7.90 13.85 -3.16
N SER A 295 6.83 14.57 -3.47
CA SER A 295 6.10 15.37 -2.48
C SER A 295 5.51 14.50 -1.37
N ARG A 296 5.49 15.09 -0.17
CA ARG A 296 4.96 14.50 1.06
C ARG A 296 3.62 15.12 1.47
N SER A 297 3.10 16.07 0.68
CA SER A 297 1.82 16.72 0.95
C SER A 297 0.67 15.71 0.97
N GLY A 298 -0.10 15.75 2.05
CA GLY A 298 -1.20 14.81 2.27
C GLY A 298 -0.74 13.42 2.71
N ILE A 299 0.42 13.30 3.35
CA ILE A 299 0.85 12.06 4.01
C ILE A 299 0.94 12.33 5.52
N VAL A 300 0.37 11.44 6.35
CA VAL A 300 0.50 11.53 7.81
C VAL A 300 1.99 11.39 8.17
N PRO A 301 2.61 12.41 8.79
CA PRO A 301 4.06 12.49 8.92
C PRO A 301 4.60 11.75 10.14
N ILE A 302 5.91 11.50 10.13
CA ILE A 302 6.74 11.38 11.34
C ILE A 302 7.73 12.54 11.37
N SER A 303 8.47 12.76 10.28
CA SER A 303 9.56 13.72 10.24
C SER A 303 9.69 14.38 8.87
N SER A 304 9.39 15.67 8.79
CA SER A 304 9.66 16.50 7.62
C SER A 304 11.16 16.62 7.30
N THR A 305 12.05 16.15 8.18
CA THR A 305 13.48 16.00 7.88
C THR A 305 13.79 14.76 7.06
N LEU A 306 13.10 13.62 7.30
CA LEU A 306 13.51 12.31 6.78
C LEU A 306 12.46 11.63 5.88
N ASP A 307 11.20 12.01 5.99
CA ASP A 307 10.09 11.32 5.34
C ASP A 307 10.15 11.42 3.82
N THR A 308 9.84 10.31 3.16
CA THR A 308 9.57 10.28 1.73
C THR A 308 8.66 9.08 1.38
N PRO A 309 7.69 9.22 0.46
CA PRO A 309 7.03 8.07 -0.15
C PRO A 309 7.98 7.35 -1.11
N GLY A 310 7.65 6.11 -1.48
CA GLY A 310 8.42 5.40 -2.50
C GLY A 310 7.76 4.12 -3.00
N PRO A 311 8.18 3.65 -4.19
CA PRO A 311 7.59 2.48 -4.85
C PRO A 311 8.05 1.16 -4.19
N MET A 312 7.13 0.20 -4.15
CA MET A 312 7.36 -1.19 -3.78
C MET A 312 6.79 -2.11 -4.87
N THR A 313 7.62 -2.98 -5.46
CA THR A 313 7.30 -3.71 -6.70
C THR A 313 7.98 -5.09 -6.74
N LYS A 314 7.57 -5.95 -7.67
CA LYS A 314 8.20 -7.27 -7.87
C LYS A 314 9.57 -7.20 -8.55
N ASN A 315 9.80 -6.15 -9.33
CA ASN A 315 11.02 -5.97 -10.11
C ASN A 315 11.41 -4.49 -10.23
N VAL A 316 12.65 -4.24 -10.65
CA VAL A 316 13.25 -2.90 -10.73
C VAL A 316 12.61 -2.04 -11.82
N VAL A 317 12.17 -2.65 -12.93
CA VAL A 317 11.53 -1.93 -14.05
C VAL A 317 10.22 -1.30 -13.59
N ASP A 318 9.36 -2.08 -12.95
CA ASP A 318 8.10 -1.58 -12.40
C ASP A 318 8.34 -0.55 -11.29
N ASN A 319 9.46 -0.69 -10.56
CA ASN A 319 9.84 0.28 -9.52
C ASN A 319 10.10 1.66 -10.13
N ALA A 320 10.84 1.71 -11.25
CA ALA A 320 11.12 2.94 -11.98
C ALA A 320 9.86 3.53 -12.61
N ILE A 321 8.96 2.70 -13.16
CA ILE A 321 7.66 3.14 -13.68
C ILE A 321 6.81 3.76 -12.58
N LEU A 322 6.69 3.11 -11.42
CA LEU A 322 5.89 3.64 -10.33
C LEU A 322 6.52 4.93 -9.76
N LEU A 323 7.84 4.99 -9.64
CA LEU A 323 8.55 6.21 -9.24
C LEU A 323 8.23 7.37 -10.18
N SER A 324 8.36 7.16 -11.50
CA SER A 324 8.13 8.22 -12.49
C SER A 324 6.67 8.69 -12.53
N ALA A 325 5.73 7.80 -12.24
CA ALA A 325 4.30 8.14 -12.17
C ALA A 325 3.92 9.07 -11.01
N MET A 326 4.78 9.18 -9.99
CA MET A 326 4.56 10.01 -8.80
C MET A 326 5.34 11.34 -8.83
N LEU A 327 6.19 11.56 -9.84
CA LEU A 327 7.01 12.76 -9.95
C LEU A 327 6.15 14.00 -10.18
N GLY A 328 6.63 15.13 -9.64
CA GLY A 328 6.06 16.46 -9.85
C GLY A 328 6.53 17.42 -8.77
N TYR A 329 6.67 18.70 -9.13
CA TYR A 329 6.98 19.75 -8.19
C TYR A 329 5.73 20.17 -7.40
N ASP A 330 5.85 20.20 -6.07
CA ASP A 330 4.78 20.62 -5.17
C ASP A 330 5.20 21.82 -4.34
N VAL A 331 4.65 22.99 -4.69
CA VAL A 331 4.87 24.25 -3.96
C VAL A 331 4.44 24.19 -2.49
N SER A 332 3.55 23.26 -2.12
CA SER A 332 3.08 23.09 -0.74
C SER A 332 4.05 22.27 0.12
N ASP A 333 4.98 21.54 -0.51
CA ASP A 333 6.02 20.80 0.17
C ASP A 333 7.36 21.56 0.09
N SER A 334 7.80 22.12 1.21
CA SER A 334 9.05 22.90 1.31
C SER A 334 10.32 22.14 0.97
N LYS A 335 10.29 20.80 0.88
CA LYS A 335 11.42 19.98 0.43
C LYS A 335 11.31 19.59 -1.05
N SER A 336 10.17 19.80 -1.69
CA SER A 336 10.01 19.46 -3.10
C SER A 336 10.99 20.26 -3.95
N VAL A 337 11.61 19.59 -4.91
CA VAL A 337 12.59 20.18 -5.82
C VAL A 337 11.92 20.45 -7.16
N ASP A 338 12.03 21.68 -7.66
CA ASP A 338 11.54 22.11 -8.98
C ASP A 338 12.55 21.74 -10.07
N GLU A 339 12.75 20.43 -10.24
CA GLU A 339 13.58 19.87 -11.31
C GLU A 339 12.81 18.75 -12.01
N ASP A 340 12.71 18.85 -13.33
CA ASP A 340 12.28 17.73 -14.14
C ASP A 340 13.43 16.71 -14.16
N PHE A 341 13.17 15.51 -13.66
CA PHE A 341 14.11 14.38 -13.69
C PHE A 341 13.75 13.39 -14.81
N PRO A 342 13.79 13.77 -16.11
CA PRO A 342 13.30 12.94 -17.21
C PRO A 342 14.09 11.63 -17.36
N GLY A 343 15.31 11.59 -16.83
CA GLY A 343 16.18 10.42 -16.87
C GLY A 343 15.76 9.29 -15.93
N ILE A 344 14.87 9.50 -14.95
CA ILE A 344 14.55 8.47 -13.93
C ILE A 344 13.96 7.22 -14.54
N LEU A 345 12.93 7.36 -15.39
CA LEU A 345 12.33 6.21 -16.05
C LEU A 345 13.35 5.53 -16.97
N SER A 346 14.06 6.31 -17.79
CA SER A 346 15.09 5.81 -18.70
C SER A 346 16.17 5.01 -17.97
N ALA A 347 16.63 5.47 -16.81
CA ALA A 347 17.65 4.79 -16.00
C ALA A 347 17.19 3.40 -15.52
N GLY A 348 15.90 3.24 -15.19
CA GLY A 348 15.33 1.94 -14.82
C GLY A 348 15.13 1.00 -16.01
N LEU A 349 14.83 1.55 -17.19
CA LEU A 349 14.62 0.78 -18.42
C LEU A 349 15.93 0.40 -19.14
N HIS A 350 16.96 1.22 -18.96
CA HIS A 350 18.26 1.10 -19.60
C HIS A 350 19.37 1.18 -18.56
N PRO A 351 19.46 0.18 -17.65
CA PRO A 351 20.46 0.19 -16.59
C PRO A 351 21.87 0.16 -17.19
N GLU A 352 22.80 0.87 -16.56
CA GLU A 352 24.19 0.79 -16.97
C GLU A 352 24.74 -0.64 -16.82
N PRO A 353 25.61 -1.10 -17.73
CA PRO A 353 26.27 -2.40 -17.57
C PRO A 353 27.14 -2.44 -16.31
N PHE A 354 27.08 -3.56 -15.56
CA PHE A 354 27.90 -3.75 -14.35
C PHE A 354 29.40 -3.51 -14.57
N LYS A 355 29.95 -3.80 -15.76
CA LYS A 355 31.35 -3.49 -16.12
C LYS A 355 31.77 -2.01 -16.01
N LYS A 356 30.80 -1.09 -15.95
CA LYS A 356 31.04 0.34 -15.74
C LYS A 356 30.90 0.75 -14.27
N MET A 357 30.40 -0.14 -13.42
CA MET A 357 30.08 0.15 -12.02
C MET A 357 31.27 -0.14 -11.10
N LYS A 358 31.43 0.74 -10.11
CA LYS A 358 32.35 0.60 -8.99
C LYS A 358 31.53 0.60 -7.71
N LEU A 359 31.45 -0.54 -7.03
CA LEU A 359 30.57 -0.76 -5.89
C LEU A 359 31.40 -1.00 -4.63
N GLY A 360 31.00 -0.36 -3.53
CA GLY A 360 31.54 -0.64 -2.21
C GLY A 360 30.85 -1.87 -1.59
N ALA A 361 31.62 -2.78 -1.02
CA ALA A 361 31.13 -3.91 -0.23
C ALA A 361 31.58 -3.76 1.23
N PHE A 362 30.69 -3.96 2.19
CA PHE A 362 31.05 -3.91 3.60
C PHE A 362 31.87 -5.14 3.96
N ALA A 363 33.13 -4.93 4.36
CA ALA A 363 34.07 -6.01 4.64
C ALA A 363 33.54 -6.97 5.73
N GLU A 364 32.94 -6.43 6.79
CA GLU A 364 32.35 -7.24 7.86
C GLU A 364 31.22 -8.17 7.36
N LEU A 365 30.37 -7.70 6.44
CA LEU A 365 29.30 -8.54 5.88
C LEU A 365 29.82 -9.58 4.90
N MET A 366 30.95 -9.33 4.23
CA MET A 366 31.63 -10.33 3.41
C MET A 366 32.13 -11.52 4.24
N GLU A 367 32.45 -11.30 5.51
CA GLU A 367 32.90 -12.34 6.45
C GLU A 367 31.73 -13.03 7.17
N SER A 368 30.73 -12.25 7.60
CA SER A 368 29.66 -12.72 8.49
C SER A 368 28.37 -13.17 7.79
N ASP A 369 28.07 -12.67 6.58
CA ASP A 369 26.83 -12.97 5.86
C ASP A 369 27.09 -13.69 4.53
N ARG A 370 26.75 -14.98 4.49
CA ARG A 370 26.93 -15.85 3.32
C ARG A 370 26.10 -15.40 2.11
N ILE A 371 24.90 -14.85 2.31
CA ILE A 371 24.02 -14.39 1.23
C ILE A 371 24.55 -13.08 0.66
N TYR A 372 24.96 -12.16 1.53
CA TYR A 372 25.62 -10.91 1.12
C TYR A 372 26.87 -11.20 0.28
N LYS A 373 27.79 -12.02 0.83
CA LYS A 373 29.01 -12.45 0.14
C LYS A 373 28.70 -13.02 -1.24
N LYS A 374 27.76 -13.97 -1.32
CA LYS A 374 27.38 -14.59 -2.59
C LYS A 374 26.82 -13.57 -3.59
N THR A 375 26.07 -12.58 -3.12
CA THR A 375 25.52 -11.50 -3.95
C THR A 375 26.63 -10.62 -4.52
N ILE A 376 27.59 -10.21 -3.69
CA ILE A 376 28.75 -9.42 -4.12
C ILE A 376 29.61 -10.21 -5.13
N GLU A 377 29.82 -11.50 -4.91
CA GLU A 377 30.52 -12.38 -5.86
C GLU A 377 29.80 -12.47 -7.22
N ASN A 378 28.46 -12.55 -7.22
CA ASN A 378 27.67 -12.54 -8.44
C ASN A 378 27.80 -11.19 -9.20
N LEU A 379 27.80 -10.05 -8.48
CA LEU A 379 28.01 -8.73 -9.07
C LEU A 379 29.42 -8.61 -9.69
N LYS A 380 30.44 -9.14 -9.00
CA LYS A 380 31.81 -9.20 -9.52
C LYS A 380 31.89 -10.07 -10.79
N ALA A 381 31.24 -11.24 -10.79
CA ALA A 381 31.17 -12.12 -11.96
C ALA A 381 30.43 -11.48 -13.15
N ALA A 382 29.46 -10.60 -12.88
CA ALA A 382 28.77 -9.80 -13.89
C ALA A 382 29.62 -8.62 -14.41
N GLY A 383 30.82 -8.40 -13.85
CA GLY A 383 31.81 -7.42 -14.31
C GLY A 383 31.96 -6.19 -13.43
N ALA A 384 31.21 -6.05 -12.33
CA ALA A 384 31.35 -4.91 -11.44
C ALA A 384 32.73 -4.89 -10.75
N THR A 385 33.30 -3.70 -10.62
CA THR A 385 34.49 -3.51 -9.77
C THR A 385 34.03 -3.42 -8.31
N ILE A 386 34.43 -4.38 -7.49
CA ILE A 386 34.09 -4.42 -6.05
C ILE A 386 35.25 -3.87 -5.23
N ILE A 387 34.93 -2.98 -4.29
CA ILE A 387 35.87 -2.48 -3.28
C ILE A 387 35.33 -2.80 -1.91
N GLU A 388 36.01 -3.69 -1.21
CA GLU A 388 35.72 -3.95 0.20
C GLU A 388 36.20 -2.77 1.05
N PHE A 389 35.36 -2.33 1.99
CA PHE A 389 35.68 -1.25 2.91
C PHE A 389 34.95 -1.43 4.24
N THR A 390 35.47 -0.79 5.28
CA THR A 390 34.81 -0.66 6.57
C THR A 390 34.06 0.68 6.58
N PRO A 391 32.72 0.69 6.67
CA PRO A 391 31.97 1.93 6.78
C PRO A 391 32.34 2.65 8.09
N PRO A 392 32.35 4.00 8.11
CA PRO A 392 32.56 4.74 9.34
C PRO A 392 31.43 4.45 10.33
N GLU A 393 31.75 4.34 11.63
CA GLU A 393 30.73 4.36 12.66
C GLU A 393 30.04 5.72 12.66
N MET A 394 28.71 5.69 12.57
CA MET A 394 27.88 6.88 12.58
C MET A 394 27.31 7.06 13.99
N ASP A 395 27.60 8.21 14.60
CA ASP A 395 26.94 8.61 15.83
C ASP A 395 25.47 8.96 15.53
N MET A 396 24.57 8.34 16.29
CA MET A 396 23.12 8.52 16.17
C MET A 396 22.56 9.45 17.26
N ASP A 397 23.43 10.14 17.99
CA ASP A 397 23.06 11.15 18.97
C ASP A 397 22.10 12.19 18.35
N GLY A 398 20.99 12.40 19.03
CA GLY A 398 19.95 13.33 18.59
C GLY A 398 19.01 12.80 17.50
N PHE A 399 19.20 11.58 16.95
CA PHE A 399 18.30 11.01 15.95
C PHE A 399 16.84 10.97 16.44
N LEU A 400 16.60 10.39 17.62
CA LEU A 400 15.26 10.39 18.23
C LEU A 400 14.79 11.79 18.62
N SER A 401 15.70 12.69 18.98
CA SER A 401 15.35 14.08 19.32
C SER A 401 14.76 14.81 18.11
N ILE A 402 15.38 14.67 16.93
CA ILE A 402 14.87 15.25 15.68
C ILE A 402 13.48 14.69 15.35
N LEU A 403 13.31 13.36 15.37
CA LEU A 403 12.01 12.73 15.12
C LEU A 403 10.92 13.22 16.08
N ASN A 404 11.25 13.34 17.37
CA ASN A 404 10.31 13.84 18.37
C ASN A 404 9.93 15.32 18.16
N ILE A 405 10.89 16.15 17.76
CA ILE A 405 10.65 17.57 17.48
C ILE A 405 9.78 17.71 16.23
N ASP A 406 10.14 17.02 15.15
CA ASP A 406 9.39 17.07 13.90
C ASP A 406 7.96 16.55 14.10
N MET A 407 7.77 15.38 14.73
CA MET A 407 6.43 14.82 14.99
C MET A 407 5.54 15.78 15.81
N ARG A 408 6.12 16.51 16.78
CA ARG A 408 5.38 17.49 17.58
C ARG A 408 4.93 18.72 16.77
N ASN A 409 5.58 19.02 15.65
CA ASN A 409 5.25 20.15 14.79
C ASN A 409 4.42 19.73 13.58
N ASP A 410 4.82 18.64 12.94
CA ASP A 410 4.33 18.18 11.65
C ASP A 410 2.96 17.52 11.77
N LEU A 411 2.72 16.70 12.80
CA LEU A 411 1.40 16.07 12.99
C LEU A 411 0.30 17.12 13.24
N PRO A 412 0.45 18.11 14.13
CA PRO A 412 -0.55 19.18 14.25
C PRO A 412 -0.77 19.97 12.95
N ALA A 413 0.31 20.27 12.21
CA ALA A 413 0.21 20.99 10.93
C ALA A 413 -0.58 20.18 9.89
N TYR A 414 -0.30 18.87 9.82
CA TYR A 414 -1.05 17.93 9.01
C TYR A 414 -2.53 17.89 9.43
N LEU A 415 -2.83 17.66 10.71
CA LEU A 415 -4.22 17.52 11.18
C LEU A 415 -5.04 18.79 10.95
N LYS A 416 -4.43 19.97 11.08
CA LYS A 416 -5.10 21.25 10.81
C LYS A 416 -5.60 21.37 9.36
N THR A 417 -4.89 20.76 8.40
CA THR A 417 -5.14 20.92 6.96
C THR A 417 -5.76 19.68 6.31
N ASN A 418 -5.53 18.51 6.88
CA ASN A 418 -5.87 17.19 6.33
C ASN A 418 -6.69 16.36 7.33
N SER A 419 -7.54 17.02 8.13
CA SER A 419 -8.55 16.33 8.90
C SER A 419 -9.85 17.13 8.98
N ASN A 420 -10.96 16.41 9.09
CA ASN A 420 -12.26 17.00 9.39
C ASN A 420 -12.47 17.03 10.90
N SER A 421 -12.38 18.20 11.54
CA SER A 421 -12.51 18.37 12.99
C SER A 421 -13.87 17.93 13.56
N LYS A 422 -14.88 17.73 12.71
CA LYS A 422 -16.16 17.11 13.14
C LYS A 422 -16.01 15.61 13.36
N LEU A 423 -15.18 14.94 12.57
CA LEU A 423 -14.98 13.48 12.56
C LEU A 423 -13.73 13.03 13.33
N VAL A 424 -12.69 13.86 13.36
CA VAL A 424 -11.42 13.63 14.04
C VAL A 424 -11.31 14.58 15.21
N LYS A 425 -11.05 14.05 16.41
CA LYS A 425 -11.01 14.82 17.67
C LYS A 425 -9.61 15.13 18.18
N VAL A 426 -8.60 14.48 17.59
CA VAL A 426 -7.20 14.74 17.91
C VAL A 426 -6.67 15.86 17.03
N SER A 427 -5.90 16.78 17.61
CA SER A 427 -5.25 17.89 16.91
C SER A 427 -3.75 17.97 17.18
N SER A 428 -3.25 17.15 18.10
CA SER A 428 -1.86 17.12 18.53
C SER A 428 -1.41 15.72 18.97
N VAL A 429 -0.10 15.54 19.13
CA VAL A 429 0.45 14.31 19.74
C VAL A 429 -0.11 14.08 21.14
N ALA A 430 -0.28 15.14 21.94
CA ALA A 430 -0.84 15.05 23.28
C ALA A 430 -2.30 14.56 23.26
N ASP A 431 -3.10 15.01 22.30
CA ASP A 431 -4.49 14.55 22.15
C ASP A 431 -4.54 13.06 21.76
N VAL A 432 -3.63 12.61 20.88
CA VAL A 432 -3.52 11.18 20.51
C VAL A 432 -3.18 10.33 21.73
N VAL A 433 -2.23 10.77 22.57
CA VAL A 433 -1.90 10.07 23.82
C VAL A 433 -3.10 10.04 24.77
N ALA A 434 -3.80 11.16 24.95
CA ALA A 434 -4.99 11.23 25.79
C ALA A 434 -6.14 10.34 25.26
N PHE A 435 -6.34 10.31 23.95
CA PHE A 435 -7.30 9.43 23.28
C PHE A 435 -6.98 7.97 23.58
N ASN A 436 -5.72 7.55 23.42
CA ASN A 436 -5.30 6.17 23.68
C ASN A 436 -5.48 5.79 25.15
N LEU A 437 -5.08 6.66 26.10
CA LEU A 437 -5.24 6.40 27.54
C LEU A 437 -6.70 6.27 27.97
N SER A 438 -7.60 7.06 27.40
CA SER A 438 -9.04 6.95 27.67
C SER A 438 -9.69 5.72 27.02
N SER A 439 -9.12 5.24 25.91
CA SER A 439 -9.61 4.06 25.19
C SER A 439 -9.21 2.74 25.84
N ILE A 440 -8.13 2.71 26.64
CA ILE A 440 -7.71 1.53 27.44
C ILE A 440 -8.83 1.04 28.38
N ASN A 441 -9.73 1.93 28.81
CA ASN A 441 -10.83 1.59 29.71
C ASN A 441 -12.10 1.09 28.99
N ASN A 442 -12.13 1.11 27.65
CA ASN A 442 -13.34 0.90 26.84
C ASN A 442 -13.20 -0.22 25.77
N ILE A 443 -12.05 -0.91 25.67
CA ILE A 443 -11.72 -1.94 24.66
C ILE A 443 -10.99 -3.11 25.34
#